data_AF-A0AAU3G971-F1
#
_entry.id   AF-A0AAU3G971-F1
#
_cell.length_a   1.000
_cell.length_b   1.000
_cell.length_c   1.000
_cell.angle_alpha   90.00
_cell.angle_beta   90.00
_cell.angle_gamma   90.00
#
_symmetry.space_group_name_H-M   'P 1'
#
loop_
_entity.id
_entity.type
_entity.pdbx_description
1 polymer ?
#
loop_
_entity_poly.entity_id
_entity_poly.type
_entity_poly.pdbx_seq_one_letter_code
_entity_poly.pdbx_strand_id
1 'polypeptide(L)'
;MLEGAAGHGITFVLAMISATVFLILRCQRLGRPFGPSSRWLALVVIILTALATTLVALVVTGLNDELRALVGVVAPSGLWLGYMRQRQDGRRSLGQEVMTFWLASLLERLHQAMAEDREVWCESRVDDTWSTHQLSMAAEHYHERIRQRMSADERRRERVQSRLQAIERRLDVAALIEDGAGKSKVVTALSSSPVTRKTRYQRYLNDFARLHGVLVHDAERELMRLLDSAYRCGLRSLTRYDPAVLDVAKARSHP
;
A
#
# COMPACT_ATOMS: atom_id res chain seq x y z
N MET A 1 27.26 -13.30 38.58
CA MET A 1 26.47 -12.13 38.10
C MET A 1 26.64 -11.83 36.61
N LEU A 2 27.81 -12.07 35.99
CA LEU A 2 28.02 -11.84 34.55
C LEU A 2 27.26 -12.81 33.62
N GLU A 3 27.02 -14.06 34.03
CA GLU A 3 26.27 -15.04 33.21
C GLU A 3 24.79 -14.69 33.04
N GLY A 4 24.15 -14.09 34.05
CA GLY A 4 22.76 -13.65 33.97
C GLY A 4 22.58 -12.49 32.99
N ALA A 5 23.50 -11.53 32.98
CA ALA A 5 23.45 -10.38 32.08
C ALA A 5 23.58 -10.77 30.60
N ALA A 6 24.44 -11.74 30.29
CA ALA A 6 24.59 -12.28 28.94
C ALA A 6 23.31 -13.00 28.45
N GLY A 7 22.66 -13.78 29.33
CA GLY A 7 21.39 -14.44 29.03
C GLY A 7 20.26 -13.46 28.73
N HIS A 8 20.17 -12.35 29.48
CA HIS A 8 19.16 -11.31 29.25
C HIS A 8 19.39 -10.53 27.94
N GLY A 9 20.64 -10.32 27.54
CA GLY A 9 20.95 -9.69 26.25
C GLY A 9 20.48 -10.53 25.07
N ILE A 10 20.71 -11.84 25.12
CA ILE A 10 20.32 -12.77 24.04
C ILE A 10 18.80 -12.85 23.89
N THR A 11 18.05 -12.94 24.99
CA THR A 11 16.57 -13.00 24.93
C THR A 11 15.96 -11.71 24.38
N PHE A 12 16.51 -10.55 24.74
CA PHE A 12 16.08 -9.26 24.20
C PHE A 12 16.32 -9.17 22.68
N VAL A 13 17.51 -9.58 22.21
CA VAL A 13 17.84 -9.59 20.78
C VAL A 13 16.90 -10.53 20.01
N LEU A 14 16.62 -11.72 20.56
CA LEU A 14 15.71 -12.67 19.92
C LEU A 14 14.27 -12.10 19.86
N ALA A 15 13.81 -11.42 20.92
CA ALA A 15 12.51 -10.75 20.94
C ALA A 15 12.43 -9.60 19.92
N MET A 16 13.50 -8.82 19.77
CA MET A 16 13.62 -7.78 18.74
C MET A 16 13.52 -8.35 17.33
N ILE A 17 14.25 -9.44 17.04
CA ILE A 17 14.22 -10.12 15.74
C ILE A 17 12.81 -10.66 15.46
N SER A 18 12.20 -11.35 16.43
CA SER A 18 10.85 -11.89 16.31
C SER A 18 9.82 -10.79 16.05
N ALA A 19 9.82 -9.72 16.85
CA ALA A 19 8.92 -8.58 16.67
C ALA A 19 9.09 -7.93 15.28
N THR A 20 10.33 -7.80 14.82
CA THR A 20 10.65 -7.28 13.49
C THR A 20 10.06 -8.18 12.39
N VAL A 21 10.26 -9.50 12.49
CA VAL A 21 9.74 -10.46 11.51
C VAL A 21 8.21 -10.44 11.48
N PHE A 22 7.55 -10.43 12.63
CA PHE A 22 6.08 -10.34 12.72
C PHE A 22 5.54 -9.04 12.13
N LEU A 23 6.20 -7.91 12.41
CA LEU A 23 5.81 -6.62 11.86
C LEU A 23 5.97 -6.62 10.33
N ILE A 24 7.07 -7.17 9.82
CA ILE A 24 7.28 -7.33 8.37
C ILE A 24 6.19 -8.23 7.77
N LEU A 25 5.94 -9.42 8.31
CA LEU A 25 4.94 -10.36 7.79
C LEU A 25 3.54 -9.75 7.76
N ARG A 26 3.18 -8.96 8.78
CA ARG A 26 1.90 -8.26 8.82
C ARG A 26 1.83 -7.12 7.80
N CYS A 27 2.92 -6.36 7.66
CA CYS A 27 2.99 -5.23 6.74
C CYS A 27 3.27 -5.63 5.29
N GLN A 28 3.63 -6.88 4.99
CA GLN A 28 3.99 -7.35 3.64
C GLN A 28 2.96 -7.00 2.56
N ARG A 29 1.67 -6.90 2.90
CA ARG A 29 0.60 -6.52 1.96
C ARG A 29 0.25 -5.03 1.94
N LEU A 30 0.73 -4.28 2.94
CA LEU A 30 0.44 -2.85 3.11
C LEU A 30 1.59 -1.99 2.59
N GLY A 31 2.80 -2.56 2.50
CA GLY A 31 4.03 -1.90 2.06
C GLY A 31 5.18 -2.16 3.05
N ARG A 32 6.39 -1.75 2.71
CA ARG A 32 7.52 -1.69 3.66
C ARG A 32 7.14 -0.77 4.83
N PRO A 33 7.25 -1.25 6.08
CA PRO A 33 7.01 -0.47 7.30
C PRO A 33 8.08 0.60 7.59
N PHE A 34 9.12 0.71 6.77
CA PHE A 34 10.27 1.60 6.97
C PHE A 34 10.39 2.67 5.89
N GLY A 35 9.28 3.33 5.55
CA GLY A 35 9.34 4.56 4.74
C GLY A 35 9.90 5.76 5.53
N PRO A 36 10.14 6.91 4.88
CA PRO A 36 10.76 8.07 5.52
C PRO A 36 10.04 8.55 6.78
N SER A 37 8.70 8.54 6.77
CA SER A 37 7.86 8.92 7.92
C SER A 37 7.56 7.73 8.83
N SER A 38 7.29 6.55 8.27
CA SER A 38 6.91 5.34 9.04
C SER A 38 8.07 4.66 9.77
N ARG A 39 9.33 4.89 9.36
CA ARG A 39 10.52 4.24 9.97
C ARG A 39 10.64 4.42 11.47
N TRP A 40 10.38 5.63 11.97
CA TRP A 40 10.56 5.93 13.39
C TRP A 40 9.47 5.26 14.22
N LEU A 41 8.22 5.29 13.74
CA LEU A 41 7.10 4.59 14.37
C LEU A 41 7.33 3.07 14.37
N ALA A 42 7.81 2.48 13.27
CA ALA A 42 8.11 1.06 13.20
C ALA A 42 9.19 0.65 14.22
N LEU A 43 10.27 1.44 14.34
CA LEU A 43 11.30 1.21 15.35
C LEU A 43 10.76 1.31 16.77
N VAL A 44 9.93 2.32 17.04
CA VAL A 44 9.26 2.49 18.34
C VAL A 44 8.41 1.26 18.66
N VAL A 45 7.55 0.80 17.74
CA VAL A 45 6.77 -0.44 17.92
C VAL A 45 7.69 -1.61 18.26
N ILE A 46 8.75 -1.84 17.46
CA ILE A 46 9.66 -2.98 17.65
C ILE A 46 10.30 -2.95 19.05
N ILE A 47 10.88 -1.80 19.44
CA ILE A 47 11.56 -1.65 20.73
C ILE A 47 10.59 -1.90 21.88
N LEU A 48 9.38 -1.34 21.82
CA LEU A 48 8.38 -1.48 22.86
C LEU A 48 7.87 -2.92 22.97
N THR A 49 7.64 -3.58 21.83
CA THR A 49 7.20 -4.97 21.81
C THR A 49 8.31 -5.87 22.37
N ALA A 50 9.58 -5.61 22.05
CA ALA A 50 10.71 -6.35 22.58
C ALA A 50 10.87 -6.15 24.10
N LEU A 51 10.77 -4.90 24.59
CA LEU A 51 10.80 -4.58 26.02
C LEU A 51 9.67 -5.28 26.78
N ALA A 52 8.45 -5.20 26.27
CA ALA A 52 7.29 -5.89 26.82
C ALA A 52 7.52 -7.41 26.93
N THR A 53 7.97 -8.03 25.84
CA THR A 53 8.25 -9.48 25.79
C THR A 53 9.34 -9.87 26.79
N THR A 54 10.39 -9.05 26.91
CA THR A 54 11.51 -9.29 27.81
C THR A 54 11.11 -9.15 29.28
N LEU A 55 10.29 -8.13 29.62
CA LEU A 55 9.77 -7.96 30.98
C LEU A 55 8.86 -9.13 31.39
N VAL A 56 8.01 -9.62 30.49
CA VAL A 56 7.18 -10.82 30.75
C VAL A 56 8.07 -12.05 30.98
N ALA A 57 9.08 -12.26 30.15
CA ALA A 57 10.04 -13.35 30.34
C ALA A 57 10.78 -13.24 31.69
N LEU A 58 11.11 -12.02 32.13
CA LEU A 58 11.72 -11.76 33.44
C LEU A 58 10.77 -12.09 34.60
N VAL A 59 9.48 -11.79 34.52
CA VAL A 59 8.53 -12.17 35.58
C VAL A 59 8.33 -13.70 35.66
N VAL A 60 8.39 -14.39 34.51
CA VAL A 60 8.27 -15.85 34.42
C VAL A 60 9.54 -16.58 34.86
N THR A 61 10.66 -15.89 35.06
CA THR A 61 11.94 -16.49 35.46
C THR A 61 11.96 -17.23 36.81
N GLY A 62 10.88 -17.18 37.59
CA GLY A 62 10.67 -18.05 38.77
C GLY A 62 10.19 -19.47 38.46
N LEU A 63 9.96 -19.84 37.19
CA LEU A 63 9.49 -21.15 36.75
C LEU A 63 10.51 -21.78 35.77
N ASN A 64 10.70 -23.11 35.89
CA ASN A 64 11.68 -23.98 35.22
C ASN A 64 12.30 -23.50 33.87
N ASP A 65 13.62 -23.70 33.71
CA ASP A 65 14.42 -23.22 32.58
C ASP A 65 13.97 -23.70 31.18
N GLU A 66 13.30 -24.85 31.06
CA GLU A 66 12.74 -25.33 29.78
C GLU A 66 11.55 -24.47 29.28
N LEU A 67 10.79 -23.84 30.18
CA LEU A 67 9.64 -22.99 29.83
C LEU A 67 10.08 -21.58 29.40
N ARG A 68 11.23 -21.08 29.87
CA ARG A 68 11.77 -19.75 29.51
C ARG A 68 12.01 -19.60 28.01
N ALA A 69 12.64 -20.59 27.39
CA ALA A 69 12.96 -20.56 25.97
C ALA A 69 11.70 -20.66 25.10
N LEU A 70 10.72 -21.46 25.53
CA LEU A 70 9.44 -21.60 24.82
C LEU A 70 8.60 -20.32 24.92
N VAL A 71 8.57 -19.66 26.08
CA VAL A 71 7.83 -18.41 26.28
C VAL A 71 8.44 -17.26 25.46
N GLY A 72 9.76 -17.18 25.28
CA GLY A 72 10.38 -16.14 24.44
C GLY A 72 9.99 -16.20 22.95
N VAL A 73 9.66 -17.40 22.44
CA VAL A 73 9.25 -17.62 21.04
C VAL A 73 7.72 -17.63 20.90
N VAL A 74 7.01 -18.17 21.89
CA VAL A 74 5.56 -18.34 21.87
C VAL A 74 4.82 -17.11 22.40
N ALA A 75 5.38 -16.31 23.31
CA ALA A 75 4.70 -15.14 23.88
C ALA A 75 4.28 -14.09 22.84
N PRO A 76 5.09 -13.72 21.82
CA PRO A 76 4.63 -12.79 20.79
C PRO A 76 3.43 -13.35 20.01
N SER A 77 3.47 -14.65 19.72
CA SER A 77 2.43 -15.39 19.02
C SER A 77 1.17 -15.60 19.88
N GLY A 78 1.34 -15.82 21.18
CA GLY A 78 0.30 -16.07 22.18
C GLY A 78 -0.39 -14.79 22.67
N LEU A 79 0.31 -13.67 22.72
CA LEU A 79 -0.29 -12.35 22.97
C LEU A 79 -1.22 -11.95 21.81
N TRP A 80 -0.94 -12.46 20.61
CA TRP A 80 -1.75 -12.28 19.41
C TRP A 80 -2.85 -13.35 19.21
N LEU A 81 -2.60 -14.63 19.52
CA LEU A 81 -3.60 -15.71 19.45
C LEU A 81 -4.57 -15.70 20.66
N GLY A 82 -4.09 -15.28 21.83
CA GLY A 82 -4.92 -15.03 23.01
C GLY A 82 -5.96 -13.94 22.76
N TYR A 83 -5.64 -12.94 21.93
CA TYR A 83 -6.60 -11.92 21.49
C TYR A 83 -7.88 -12.49 20.83
N MET A 84 -7.75 -13.61 20.09
CA MET A 84 -8.89 -14.26 19.41
C MET A 84 -9.61 -15.28 20.30
N ARG A 85 -8.89 -15.96 21.20
CA ARG A 85 -9.46 -17.05 22.02
C ARG A 85 -9.98 -16.59 23.39
N GLN A 86 -9.47 -15.47 23.92
CA GLN A 86 -9.70 -14.97 25.28
C GLN A 86 -10.80 -13.90 25.33
N ARG A 87 -11.71 -13.90 24.34
CA ARG A 87 -12.98 -13.17 24.36
C ARG A 87 -14.06 -13.92 25.18
N GLN A 88 -13.77 -15.13 25.66
CA GLN A 88 -14.70 -15.99 26.40
C GLN A 88 -14.51 -16.02 27.93
N ASP A 89 -13.33 -15.70 28.48
CA ASP A 89 -13.09 -15.82 29.93
C ASP A 89 -12.88 -14.44 30.61
N GLY A 90 -13.89 -14.01 31.36
CA GLY A 90 -14.06 -12.68 31.94
C GLY A 90 -13.24 -12.36 33.19
N ARG A 91 -11.91 -12.49 33.16
CA ARG A 91 -11.02 -11.91 34.19
C ARG A 91 -9.83 -11.20 33.54
N ARG A 92 -10.02 -9.92 33.21
CA ARG A 92 -8.95 -9.05 32.70
C ARG A 92 -8.38 -8.18 33.82
N SER A 93 -7.06 -8.05 33.85
CA SER A 93 -6.40 -7.03 34.67
C SER A 93 -6.41 -5.70 33.90
N LEU A 94 -6.75 -4.61 34.58
CA LEU A 94 -6.84 -3.26 33.98
C LEU A 94 -5.52 -2.85 33.28
N GLY A 95 -4.37 -3.28 33.80
CA GLY A 95 -3.07 -2.99 33.20
C GLY A 95 -2.87 -3.62 31.81
N GLN A 96 -3.41 -4.83 31.59
CA GLN A 96 -3.30 -5.53 30.31
C GLN A 96 -4.21 -4.89 29.23
N GLU A 97 -5.36 -4.35 29.63
CA GLU A 97 -6.24 -3.59 28.72
C GLU A 97 -5.61 -2.27 28.29
N VAL A 98 -4.97 -1.54 29.20
CA VAL A 98 -4.28 -0.28 28.85
C VAL A 98 -3.11 -0.53 27.91
N MET A 99 -2.30 -1.57 28.19
CA MET A 99 -1.15 -1.92 27.35
C MET A 99 -1.56 -2.36 25.94
N THR A 100 -2.64 -3.15 25.83
CA THR A 100 -3.15 -3.59 24.52
C THR A 100 -3.78 -2.45 23.73
N PHE A 101 -4.53 -1.56 24.39
CA PHE A 101 -5.09 -0.36 23.76
C PHE A 101 -3.99 0.55 23.22
N TRP A 102 -2.93 0.74 24.01
CA TRP A 102 -1.80 1.56 23.60
C TRP A 102 -1.05 0.96 22.40
N LEU A 103 -0.79 -0.35 22.40
CA LEU A 103 -0.13 -1.02 21.27
C LEU A 103 -1.02 -1.00 20.01
N ALA A 104 -2.34 -1.16 20.15
CA ALA A 104 -3.28 -1.02 19.05
C ALA A 104 -3.27 0.41 18.48
N SER A 105 -3.26 1.44 19.33
CA SER A 105 -3.15 2.83 18.90
C SER A 105 -1.85 3.13 18.16
N LEU A 106 -0.73 2.57 18.62
CA LEU A 106 0.58 2.74 17.98
C LEU A 106 0.64 2.04 16.62
N LEU A 107 0.03 0.86 16.51
CA LEU A 107 -0.13 0.18 15.24
C LEU A 107 -1.00 0.98 14.27
N GLU A 108 -2.12 1.55 14.73
CA GLU A 108 -2.98 2.38 13.88
C GLU A 108 -2.22 3.59 13.33
N ARG A 109 -1.46 4.29 14.18
CA ARG A 109 -0.57 5.38 13.75
C ARG A 109 0.47 4.95 12.74
N LEU A 110 1.05 3.76 12.90
CA LEU A 110 1.97 3.20 11.91
C LEU A 110 1.27 2.92 10.58
N HIS A 111 0.05 2.38 10.59
CA HIS A 111 -0.74 2.14 9.37
C HIS A 111 -1.07 3.45 8.66
N GLN A 112 -1.43 4.49 9.40
CA GLN A 112 -1.69 5.82 8.86
C GLN A 112 -0.41 6.40 8.21
N ALA A 113 0.73 6.38 8.90
CA ALA A 113 2.00 6.86 8.33
C ALA A 113 2.42 6.07 7.07
N MET A 114 2.17 4.76 7.04
CA MET A 114 2.40 3.94 5.85
C MET A 114 1.46 4.30 4.68
N ALA A 115 0.21 4.66 4.98
CA ALA A 115 -0.75 5.10 3.98
C ALA A 115 -0.35 6.46 3.38
N GLU A 116 0.12 7.38 4.22
CA GLU A 116 0.66 8.69 3.80
C GLU A 116 1.93 8.53 2.94
N ASP A 117 2.91 7.73 3.39
CA ASP A 117 4.12 7.42 2.60
C ASP A 117 3.80 6.84 1.21
N ARG A 118 2.70 6.09 1.12
CA ARG A 118 2.24 5.47 -0.12
C ARG A 118 1.54 6.48 -1.03
N GLU A 119 0.70 7.33 -0.46
CA GLU A 119 0.02 8.40 -1.20
C GLU A 119 1.04 9.37 -1.81
N VAL A 120 1.99 9.86 -1.01
CA VAL A 120 3.10 10.70 -1.47
C VAL A 120 3.91 10.03 -2.58
N TRP A 121 4.16 8.72 -2.46
CA TRP A 121 4.85 7.98 -3.52
C TRP A 121 4.03 7.91 -4.82
N CYS A 122 2.72 7.66 -4.75
CA CYS A 122 1.85 7.66 -5.92
C CYS A 122 1.74 9.06 -6.57
N GLU A 123 1.51 10.09 -5.77
CA GLU A 123 1.40 11.49 -6.20
C GLU A 123 2.69 11.95 -6.89
N SER A 124 3.87 11.61 -6.34
CA SER A 124 5.15 11.98 -6.97
C SER A 124 5.38 11.41 -8.39
N ARG A 125 4.51 10.50 -8.84
CA ARG A 125 4.59 9.77 -10.11
C ARG A 125 3.51 10.14 -11.11
N VAL A 126 2.56 10.96 -10.71
CA VAL A 126 1.54 11.52 -11.58
C VAL A 126 1.78 13.03 -11.61
N ASP A 127 1.64 13.64 -12.78
CA ASP A 127 1.79 15.09 -12.91
C ASP A 127 0.45 15.69 -13.34
N ASP A 128 -0.03 16.65 -12.56
CA ASP A 128 -1.31 17.33 -12.80
C ASP A 128 -1.30 18.12 -14.12
N THR A 129 -0.11 18.38 -14.70
CA THR A 129 0.04 19.10 -15.96
C THR A 129 -0.01 18.19 -17.19
N TRP A 130 -0.14 16.87 -17.02
CA TRP A 130 -0.18 15.94 -18.15
C TRP A 130 -1.43 16.10 -19.00
N SER A 131 -1.22 16.15 -20.31
CA SER A 131 -2.29 16.01 -21.30
C SER A 131 -2.92 14.62 -21.28
N THR A 132 -4.13 14.49 -21.83
CA THR A 132 -4.84 13.21 -22.01
C THR A 132 -3.94 12.15 -22.67
N HIS A 133 -3.16 12.55 -23.68
CA HIS A 133 -2.21 11.66 -24.36
C HIS A 133 -1.06 11.21 -23.44
N GLN A 134 -0.42 12.15 -22.73
CA GLN A 134 0.68 11.83 -21.81
C GLN A 134 0.21 10.92 -20.68
N LEU A 135 -1.01 11.12 -20.17
CA LEU A 135 -1.59 10.27 -19.13
C LEU A 135 -1.81 8.83 -19.64
N SER A 136 -2.23 8.65 -20.89
CA SER A 136 -2.35 7.33 -21.52
C SER A 136 -0.98 6.65 -21.64
N MET A 137 0.02 7.37 -22.15
CA MET A 137 1.39 6.87 -22.28
C MET A 137 2.01 6.51 -20.93
N ALA A 138 1.74 7.31 -19.89
CA ALA A 138 2.18 7.02 -18.53
C ALA A 138 1.51 5.73 -17.99
N ALA A 139 0.21 5.56 -18.23
CA ALA A 139 -0.52 4.36 -17.82
C ALA A 139 0.05 3.09 -18.49
N GLU A 140 0.33 3.14 -19.79
CA GLU A 140 0.99 2.05 -20.52
C GLU A 140 2.40 1.77 -19.99
N HIS A 141 3.20 2.81 -19.78
CA HIS A 141 4.55 2.69 -19.24
C HIS A 141 4.56 1.97 -17.88
N TYR A 142 3.69 2.40 -16.96
CA TYR A 142 3.58 1.77 -15.65
C TYR A 142 3.01 0.37 -15.73
N HIS A 143 2.02 0.14 -16.59
CA HIS A 143 1.48 -1.20 -16.83
C HIS A 143 2.57 -2.16 -17.32
N GLU A 144 3.41 -1.76 -18.27
CA GLU A 144 4.46 -2.62 -18.80
C GLU A 144 5.51 -2.96 -17.74
N ARG A 145 5.90 -1.98 -16.92
CA ARG A 145 6.82 -2.21 -15.79
C ARG A 145 6.22 -3.12 -14.72
N ILE A 146 4.92 -2.97 -14.44
CA ILE A 146 4.16 -3.85 -13.55
C ILE A 146 4.12 -5.26 -14.15
N ARG A 147 3.84 -5.38 -15.46
CA ARG A 147 3.77 -6.65 -16.20
C ARG A 147 5.06 -7.46 -16.11
N GLN A 148 6.19 -6.78 -16.22
CA GLN A 148 7.52 -7.39 -16.18
C GLN A 148 7.94 -7.87 -14.79
N ARG A 149 7.45 -7.22 -13.72
CA ARG A 149 7.91 -7.48 -12.35
C ARG A 149 6.92 -8.23 -11.46
N MET A 150 5.63 -8.23 -11.78
CA MET A 150 4.60 -8.96 -11.02
C MET A 150 4.26 -10.30 -11.65
N SER A 151 4.06 -11.31 -10.79
CA SER A 151 3.58 -12.62 -11.21
C SER A 151 2.18 -12.52 -11.85
N ALA A 152 1.81 -13.50 -12.68
CA ALA A 152 0.51 -13.52 -13.33
C ALA A 152 -0.66 -13.55 -12.30
N ASP A 153 -0.48 -14.25 -11.19
CA ASP A 153 -1.48 -14.35 -10.12
C ASP A 153 -1.69 -13.02 -9.40
N GLU A 154 -0.61 -12.30 -9.08
CA GLU A 154 -0.71 -10.99 -8.45
C GLU A 154 -1.39 -9.98 -9.39
N ARG A 155 -1.03 -10.00 -10.68
CA ARG A 155 -1.66 -9.14 -11.71
C ARG A 155 -3.16 -9.41 -11.82
N ARG A 156 -3.56 -10.69 -11.76
CA ARG A 156 -4.97 -11.09 -11.79
C ARG A 156 -5.70 -10.64 -10.53
N ARG A 157 -5.11 -10.82 -9.34
CA ARG A 157 -5.69 -10.39 -8.06
C ARG A 157 -5.91 -8.87 -8.01
N GLU A 158 -4.93 -8.09 -8.47
CA GLU A 158 -4.99 -6.63 -8.49
C GLU A 158 -5.80 -6.07 -9.67
N ARG A 159 -6.19 -6.94 -10.62
CA ARG A 159 -6.94 -6.61 -11.83
C ARG A 159 -6.26 -5.56 -12.70
N VAL A 160 -4.92 -5.62 -12.77
CA VAL A 160 -4.05 -4.64 -13.44
C VAL A 160 -4.51 -4.33 -14.87
N GLN A 161 -4.76 -5.35 -15.69
CA GLN A 161 -5.22 -5.19 -17.08
C GLN A 161 -6.56 -4.45 -17.18
N SER A 162 -7.51 -4.77 -16.29
CA SER A 162 -8.82 -4.12 -16.30
C SER A 162 -8.75 -2.65 -15.93
N ARG A 163 -7.79 -2.26 -15.07
CA ARG A 163 -7.57 -0.86 -14.70
C ARG A 163 -6.98 -0.08 -15.86
N LEU A 164 -5.99 -0.64 -16.56
CA LEU A 164 -5.43 -0.02 -17.76
C LEU A 164 -6.53 0.22 -18.81
N GLN A 165 -7.30 -0.81 -19.15
CA GLN A 165 -8.43 -0.66 -20.09
C GLN A 165 -9.44 0.39 -19.64
N ALA A 166 -9.68 0.49 -18.32
CA ALA A 166 -10.58 1.49 -17.79
C ALA A 166 -10.02 2.92 -17.92
N ILE A 167 -8.70 3.10 -17.80
CA ILE A 167 -8.00 4.38 -18.04
C ILE A 167 -8.11 4.74 -19.52
N GLU A 168 -7.64 3.85 -20.41
CA GLU A 168 -7.66 4.03 -21.87
C GLU A 168 -9.05 4.45 -22.36
N ARG A 169 -10.11 3.71 -21.99
CA ARG A 169 -11.48 4.01 -22.43
C ARG A 169 -11.99 5.38 -21.97
N ARG A 170 -11.56 5.88 -20.81
CA ARG A 170 -11.94 7.22 -20.35
C ARG A 170 -11.18 8.30 -21.11
N LEU A 171 -9.88 8.07 -21.34
CA LEU A 171 -9.03 8.99 -22.08
C LEU A 171 -9.37 9.04 -23.57
N ASP A 172 -9.79 7.93 -24.18
CA ASP A 172 -10.30 7.89 -25.56
C ASP A 172 -11.50 8.84 -25.74
N VAL A 173 -12.44 8.82 -24.79
CA VAL A 173 -13.62 9.71 -24.83
C VAL A 173 -13.22 11.15 -24.54
N ALA A 174 -12.29 11.38 -23.62
CA ALA A 174 -11.76 12.72 -23.34
C ALA A 174 -11.07 13.32 -24.57
N ALA A 175 -10.23 12.54 -25.26
CA ALA A 175 -9.57 12.94 -26.49
C ALA A 175 -10.58 13.26 -27.61
N LEU A 176 -11.64 12.46 -27.77
CA LEU A 176 -12.73 12.78 -28.71
C LEU A 176 -13.38 14.14 -28.42
N ILE A 177 -13.52 14.50 -27.14
CA ILE A 177 -14.06 15.80 -26.74
C ILE A 177 -13.06 16.93 -27.05
N GLU A 178 -11.77 16.73 -26.75
CA GLU A 178 -10.70 17.68 -27.09
C GLU A 178 -10.64 17.96 -28.61
N ASP A 179 -10.83 16.92 -29.43
CA ASP A 179 -10.87 17.00 -30.90
C ASP A 179 -12.14 17.70 -31.44
N GLY A 180 -13.06 18.13 -30.57
CA GLY A 180 -14.30 18.79 -30.97
C GLY A 180 -15.36 17.85 -31.57
N ALA A 181 -15.36 16.56 -31.20
CA ALA A 181 -16.36 15.62 -31.69
C ALA A 181 -17.80 16.03 -31.33
N GLY A 182 -18.72 15.83 -32.28
CA GLY A 182 -20.14 16.07 -32.05
C GLY A 182 -20.75 15.15 -30.98
N LYS A 183 -21.85 15.61 -30.36
CA LYS A 183 -22.54 14.93 -29.25
C LYS A 183 -22.92 13.49 -29.53
N SER A 184 -23.38 13.16 -30.73
CA SER A 184 -23.73 11.79 -31.10
C SER A 184 -22.54 10.84 -31.01
N LYS A 185 -21.36 11.27 -31.49
CA LYS A 185 -20.12 10.47 -31.43
C LYS A 185 -19.68 10.25 -29.99
N VAL A 186 -19.73 11.29 -29.14
CA VAL A 186 -19.40 11.21 -27.72
C VAL A 186 -20.35 10.27 -26.97
N VAL A 187 -21.67 10.34 -27.24
CA VAL A 187 -22.67 9.45 -26.63
C VAL A 187 -22.45 8.00 -27.03
N THR A 188 -22.15 7.74 -28.31
CA THR A 188 -21.83 6.39 -28.80
C THR A 188 -20.57 5.85 -28.12
N ALA A 189 -19.51 6.67 -28.03
CA ALA A 189 -18.27 6.27 -27.37
C ALA A 189 -18.49 5.98 -25.87
N LEU A 190 -19.23 6.82 -25.15
CA LEU A 190 -19.59 6.57 -23.74
C LEU A 190 -20.38 5.27 -23.56
N SER A 191 -21.27 4.96 -24.50
CA SER A 191 -22.13 3.77 -24.44
C SER A 191 -21.41 2.47 -24.85
N SER A 192 -20.23 2.58 -25.48
CA SER A 192 -19.46 1.43 -25.99
C SER A 192 -18.86 0.55 -24.88
N SER A 193 -18.63 1.09 -23.69
CA SER A 193 -17.97 0.39 -22.59
C SER A 193 -18.73 0.54 -21.26
N PRO A 194 -18.82 -0.52 -20.43
CA PRO A 194 -19.46 -0.43 -19.11
C PRO A 194 -18.75 0.55 -18.17
N VAL A 195 -17.45 0.81 -18.38
CA VAL A 195 -16.65 1.75 -17.56
C VAL A 195 -17.10 3.19 -17.78
N THR A 196 -17.47 3.53 -19.02
CA THR A 196 -17.90 4.86 -19.47
C THR A 196 -19.43 5.00 -19.50
N ARG A 197 -20.18 3.90 -19.37
CA ARG A 197 -21.64 3.90 -19.25
C ARG A 197 -22.10 4.15 -17.82
N LYS A 198 -21.57 5.18 -17.16
CA LYS A 198 -22.00 5.59 -15.82
C LYS A 198 -22.98 6.77 -15.92
N THR A 199 -24.04 6.73 -15.13
CA THR A 199 -25.06 7.80 -15.05
C THR A 199 -24.47 9.18 -14.78
N ARG A 200 -23.37 9.24 -14.00
CA ARG A 200 -22.67 10.50 -13.73
C ARG A 200 -22.13 11.20 -14.98
N TYR A 201 -21.67 10.46 -15.99
CA TYR A 201 -21.12 11.06 -17.22
C TYR A 201 -22.24 11.53 -18.14
N GLN A 202 -23.35 10.78 -18.17
CA GLN A 202 -24.55 11.15 -18.93
C GLN A 202 -25.11 12.51 -18.49
N ARG A 203 -25.00 12.84 -17.20
CA ARG A 203 -25.41 14.14 -16.64
C ARG A 203 -24.66 15.33 -17.26
N TYR A 204 -23.43 15.13 -17.73
CA TYR A 204 -22.58 16.18 -18.29
C TYR A 204 -22.57 16.19 -19.84
N LEU A 205 -23.49 15.48 -20.51
CA LEU A 205 -23.58 15.46 -21.97
C LEU A 205 -23.93 16.81 -22.62
N ASN A 206 -24.32 17.80 -21.83
CA ASN A 206 -24.58 19.17 -22.29
C ASN A 206 -23.41 20.12 -21.98
N ASP A 207 -22.40 19.66 -21.23
CA ASP A 207 -21.24 20.44 -20.80
C ASP A 207 -19.98 19.60 -21.00
N PHE A 208 -19.44 19.67 -22.22
CA PHE A 208 -18.29 18.86 -22.62
C PHE A 208 -17.00 19.21 -21.88
N ALA A 209 -16.80 20.47 -21.52
CA ALA A 209 -15.64 20.87 -20.71
C ALA A 209 -15.67 20.17 -19.34
N ARG A 210 -16.83 20.14 -18.70
CA ARG A 210 -17.00 19.43 -17.42
C ARG A 210 -16.93 17.91 -17.57
N LEU A 211 -17.51 17.35 -18.63
CA LEU A 211 -17.42 15.92 -18.91
C LEU A 211 -15.97 15.47 -19.12
N HIS A 212 -15.21 16.23 -19.90
CA HIS A 212 -13.79 16.03 -20.14
C HIS A 212 -13.00 16.02 -18.83
N GLY A 213 -13.11 17.07 -18.01
CA GLY A 213 -12.39 17.17 -16.75
C GLY A 213 -12.71 16.02 -15.78
N VAL A 214 -13.98 15.59 -15.72
CA VAL A 214 -14.38 14.44 -14.90
C VAL A 214 -13.77 13.12 -15.42
N LEU A 215 -13.75 12.91 -16.74
CA LEU A 215 -13.16 11.71 -17.35
C LEU A 215 -11.65 11.63 -17.11
N VAL A 216 -10.93 12.73 -17.28
CA VAL A 216 -9.49 12.83 -17.03
C VAL A 216 -9.19 12.57 -15.56
N HIS A 217 -9.87 13.26 -14.65
CA HIS A 217 -9.69 13.06 -13.21
C HIS A 217 -9.99 11.62 -12.77
N ASP A 218 -11.05 11.00 -13.32
CA ASP A 218 -11.34 9.59 -13.03
C ASP A 218 -10.29 8.63 -13.58
N ALA A 219 -9.68 8.95 -14.73
CA ALA A 219 -8.59 8.16 -15.31
C ALA A 219 -7.32 8.28 -14.47
N GLU A 220 -6.95 9.49 -14.08
CA GLU A 220 -5.85 9.79 -13.15
C GLU A 220 -6.02 9.04 -11.82
N ARG A 221 -7.24 9.03 -11.27
CA ARG A 221 -7.55 8.27 -10.05
C ARG A 221 -7.38 6.76 -10.23
N GLU A 222 -7.73 6.19 -11.38
CA GLU A 222 -7.45 4.78 -11.66
C GLU A 222 -5.95 4.51 -11.85
N LEU A 223 -5.21 5.47 -12.41
CA LEU A 223 -3.74 5.40 -12.51
C LEU A 223 -3.10 5.39 -11.12
N MET A 224 -3.54 6.26 -10.21
CA MET A 224 -3.10 6.25 -8.81
C MET A 224 -3.38 4.91 -8.13
N ARG A 225 -4.55 4.29 -8.41
CA ARG A 225 -4.84 2.94 -7.90
C ARG A 225 -3.92 1.89 -8.50
N LEU A 226 -3.62 1.97 -9.80
CA LEU A 226 -2.66 1.07 -10.46
C LEU A 226 -1.28 1.15 -9.78
N LEU A 227 -0.83 2.37 -9.46
CA LEU A 227 0.40 2.64 -8.72
C LEU A 227 0.33 2.12 -7.27
N ASP A 228 -0.80 2.29 -6.57
CA ASP A 228 -1.01 1.70 -5.22
C ASP A 228 -0.85 0.17 -5.24
N SER A 229 -1.41 -0.51 -6.25
CA SER A 229 -1.20 -1.95 -6.43
C SER A 229 0.28 -2.29 -6.65
N ALA A 230 0.99 -1.50 -7.48
CA ALA A 230 2.43 -1.68 -7.69
C ALA A 230 3.23 -1.49 -6.39
N TYR A 231 2.87 -0.48 -5.59
CA TYR A 231 3.51 -0.20 -4.30
C TYR A 231 3.36 -1.35 -3.30
N ARG A 232 2.14 -1.91 -3.18
CA ARG A 232 1.85 -3.06 -2.30
C ARG A 232 2.61 -4.30 -2.72
N CYS A 233 2.84 -4.49 -4.02
CA CYS A 233 3.67 -5.57 -4.56
C CYS A 233 5.19 -5.27 -4.49
N GLY A 234 5.60 -4.19 -3.81
CA GLY A 234 7.01 -3.88 -3.57
C GLY A 234 7.72 -3.19 -4.74
N LEU A 235 7.02 -2.75 -5.78
CA LEU A 235 7.60 -2.12 -6.97
C LEU A 235 7.94 -0.64 -6.77
N ARG A 236 8.64 -0.30 -5.69
CA ARG A 236 8.94 1.11 -5.33
C ARG A 236 10.00 1.75 -6.21
N SER A 237 10.90 0.92 -6.74
CA SER A 237 11.95 1.31 -7.69
C SER A 237 11.44 1.40 -9.13
N LEU A 238 10.12 1.39 -9.34
CA LEU A 238 9.54 1.77 -10.62
C LEU A 238 10.13 3.14 -11.02
N THR A 239 10.50 3.35 -12.27
CA THR A 239 10.96 4.67 -12.73
C THR A 239 9.76 5.60 -12.89
N ARG A 240 9.91 6.91 -12.62
CA ARG A 240 8.86 7.89 -12.96
C ARG A 240 8.76 7.98 -14.48
N TYR A 241 7.53 8.07 -14.99
CA TYR A 241 7.30 8.40 -16.39
C TYR A 241 7.74 9.85 -16.63
N ASP A 242 8.61 10.04 -17.63
CA ASP A 242 9.07 11.35 -18.06
C ASP A 242 8.75 11.50 -19.55
N PRO A 243 7.85 12.42 -19.94
CA PRO A 243 7.47 12.61 -21.33
C PRO A 243 8.66 13.04 -22.20
N ALA A 244 9.60 13.82 -21.65
CA ALA A 244 10.75 14.34 -22.41
C ALA A 244 11.68 13.22 -22.90
N VAL A 245 11.80 12.12 -22.14
CA VAL A 245 12.63 10.97 -22.52
C VAL A 245 12.05 10.24 -23.73
N LEU A 246 10.72 10.18 -23.85
CA LEU A 246 10.04 9.53 -24.97
C LEU A 246 10.11 10.36 -26.24
N ASP A 247 9.99 11.68 -26.14
CA ASP A 247 10.12 12.57 -27.30
C ASP A 247 11.51 12.49 -27.91
N VAL A 248 12.56 12.40 -27.09
CA VAL A 248 13.95 12.19 -27.54
C VAL A 248 14.14 10.81 -28.18
N ALA A 249 13.54 9.76 -27.61
CA ALA A 249 13.63 8.42 -28.19
C ALA A 249 12.93 8.34 -29.55
N LYS A 250 11.76 8.98 -29.69
CA LYS A 250 10.98 9.03 -30.94
C LYS A 250 11.68 9.87 -32.02
N ALA A 251 12.32 10.99 -31.64
CA ALA A 251 13.12 11.80 -32.54
C ALA A 251 14.34 11.05 -33.10
N ARG A 252 14.93 10.12 -32.34
CA ARG A 252 16.07 9.29 -32.79
C ARG A 252 15.66 8.12 -33.68
N SER A 253 14.42 7.65 -33.61
CA SER A 253 13.92 6.54 -34.43
C SER A 253 13.45 6.94 -35.83
N HIS A 254 13.39 8.24 -36.13
CA HIS A 254 13.08 8.78 -37.46
C HIS A 254 14.24 9.65 -37.98
N PRO A 255 15.36 9.04 -38.44
CA PRO A 255 16.34 9.71 -39.29
C PRO A 255 15.82 9.86 -40.72
#